data_AF-A0A1H4Y1G1-F1
#
_entry.id   AF-A0A1H4Y1G1-F1
#
_cell.length_a   1.000
_cell.length_b   1.000
_cell.length_c   1.000
_cell.angle_alpha   90.00
_cell.angle_beta   90.00
_cell.angle_gamma   90.00
#
_symmetry.space_group_name_H-M   'P 1'
#
loop_
_entity.id
_entity.type
_entity.pdbx_description
1 polymer ?
#
loop_
_entity_poly.entity_id
_entity_poly.type
_entity_poly.pdbx_seq_one_letter_code
_entity_poly.pdbx_strand_id
1 'polypeptide(L)'
;MLANRSQPTRKVPVAAEAPGPSLPPRRFRWMDHFWKMALIASFLLVSNRIVLAAIGALNGRLSFIKTVFLVYPGSEDVVSKYCYAALQDWACWRPTLIGAYHQNGSWGLMFGIAGTEDAFDRHESADHLKGLQARMEAIRTTLRARELRLAGVLPSRLSAEGAPISELEAGAAVAALAKAELMVRSVEQIDERAPVIVLGANGFVGQRLASRLAHRNIHRVDIGPLGATFPNRDAWPAQLTGRRALLINVARTQTLAAYVDLLWSSLVVLNEAYPAPDRHVLQKLSALNCTCYHLAGAVGDAYPDFPWPYAGAIPCCAAQVDDGTAVVVRRLV
;
A
#
# COMPACT_ATOMS: atom_id res chain seq x y z
N MET A 1 -26.70 -43.94 8.76
CA MET A 1 -25.25 -44.09 8.46
C MET A 1 -25.01 -43.65 7.03
N LEU A 2 -24.55 -42.42 6.81
CA LEU A 2 -23.90 -41.99 5.56
C LEU A 2 -22.92 -40.88 5.97
N ALA A 3 -21.64 -41.20 5.83
CA ALA A 3 -20.52 -40.47 6.38
C ALA A 3 -20.30 -39.14 5.64
N ASN A 4 -20.21 -38.08 6.42
CA ASN A 4 -19.88 -36.72 6.01
C ASN A 4 -18.38 -36.70 5.63
N ARG A 5 -18.06 -36.57 4.34
CA ARG A 5 -16.68 -36.40 3.87
C ARG A 5 -16.25 -34.95 4.11
N SER A 6 -15.57 -34.73 5.24
CA SER A 6 -14.82 -33.51 5.53
C SER A 6 -13.76 -33.28 4.47
N GLN A 7 -13.86 -32.17 3.73
CA GLN A 7 -12.77 -31.67 2.90
C GLN A 7 -11.61 -31.21 3.80
N PRO A 8 -10.35 -31.47 3.44
CA PRO A 8 -9.22 -31.05 4.24
C PRO A 8 -9.04 -29.53 4.14
N THR A 9 -9.11 -28.85 5.28
CA THR A 9 -8.68 -27.46 5.45
C THR A 9 -7.24 -27.32 4.97
N ARG A 10 -7.05 -26.69 3.81
CA ARG A 10 -5.75 -26.34 3.27
C ARG A 10 -5.10 -25.35 4.23
N LYS A 11 -4.11 -25.80 5.00
CA LYS A 11 -3.29 -24.94 5.88
C LYS A 11 -2.71 -23.81 5.02
N VAL A 12 -3.09 -22.58 5.32
CA VAL A 12 -2.48 -21.38 4.75
C VAL A 12 -1.03 -21.36 5.23
N PRO A 13 -0.03 -21.34 4.33
CA PRO A 13 1.36 -21.31 4.76
C PRO A 13 1.66 -19.93 5.34
N VAL A 14 1.94 -19.89 6.64
CA VAL A 14 2.77 -18.82 7.21
C VAL A 14 4.15 -19.04 6.61
N ALA A 15 4.55 -18.17 5.67
CA ALA A 15 5.86 -18.25 5.07
C ALA A 15 6.93 -18.15 6.17
N ALA A 16 7.84 -19.11 6.18
CA ALA A 16 8.98 -19.17 7.09
C ALA A 16 9.74 -17.84 7.11
N GLU A 17 10.34 -17.51 8.27
CA GLU A 17 11.26 -16.39 8.43
C GLU A 17 12.24 -16.35 7.25
N ALA A 18 12.07 -15.35 6.38
CA ALA A 18 13.06 -15.06 5.37
C ALA A 18 14.29 -14.47 6.09
N PRO A 19 15.52 -14.81 5.66
CA PRO A 19 16.73 -14.25 6.23
C PRO A 19 16.63 -12.73 6.22
N GLY A 20 17.09 -12.10 7.30
CA GLY A 20 17.09 -10.64 7.48
C GLY A 20 17.69 -9.92 6.27
N PRO A 21 17.43 -8.61 6.13
CA PRO A 21 17.67 -7.87 4.89
C PRO A 21 19.08 -8.13 4.35
N SER A 22 19.17 -8.91 3.29
CA SER A 22 20.37 -8.95 2.48
C SER A 22 20.54 -7.54 1.93
N LEU A 23 21.62 -6.86 2.34
CA LEU A 23 22.05 -5.61 1.73
C LEU A 23 21.93 -5.78 0.21
N PRO A 24 21.28 -4.85 -0.52
CA PRO A 24 21.29 -4.92 -1.97
C PRO A 24 22.76 -5.03 -2.38
N PRO A 25 23.10 -5.97 -3.30
CA PRO A 25 24.47 -6.05 -3.79
C PRO A 25 24.86 -4.64 -4.23
N ARG A 26 26.07 -4.19 -3.87
CA ARG A 26 26.62 -2.88 -4.26
C ARG A 26 26.31 -2.68 -5.74
N ARG A 27 25.25 -1.93 -6.05
CA ARG A 27 24.89 -1.61 -7.42
C ARG A 27 26.01 -0.71 -7.90
N PHE A 28 26.73 -1.17 -8.92
CA PHE A 28 27.71 -0.32 -9.54
C PHE A 28 27.00 0.92 -10.10
N ARG A 29 27.54 2.13 -9.87
CA ARG A 29 26.90 3.40 -10.27
C ARG A 29 26.44 3.44 -11.74
N TRP A 30 27.08 2.69 -12.64
CA TRP A 30 26.67 2.60 -14.05
C TRP A 30 25.34 1.84 -14.26
N MET A 31 25.01 0.86 -13.42
CA MET A 31 23.71 0.17 -13.47
C MET A 31 22.55 1.09 -13.11
N ASP A 32 22.74 2.04 -12.19
CA ASP A 32 21.70 3.02 -11.86
C ASP A 32 21.43 3.95 -13.05
N HIS A 33 22.47 4.39 -13.76
CA HIS A 33 22.31 5.14 -15.00
C HIS A 33 21.63 4.33 -16.11
N PHE A 34 22.01 3.05 -16.27
CA PHE A 34 21.36 2.14 -17.21
C PHE A 34 19.87 1.99 -16.91
N TRP A 35 19.49 1.75 -15.66
CA TRP A 35 18.09 1.62 -15.25
C TRP A 35 17.30 2.90 -15.48
N LYS A 36 17.86 4.07 -15.15
CA LYS A 36 17.23 5.37 -15.45
C LYS A 36 17.02 5.56 -16.95
N MET A 37 18.03 5.23 -17.76
CA MET A 37 17.92 5.30 -19.22
C MET A 37 16.93 4.30 -19.79
N ALA A 38 16.86 3.08 -19.24
CA ALA A 38 15.88 2.07 -19.62
C ALA A 38 14.45 2.51 -19.26
N LEU A 39 14.25 3.13 -18.10
CA LEU A 39 12.96 3.73 -17.73
C LEU A 39 12.57 4.86 -18.68
N ILE A 40 13.51 5.76 -19.03
CA ILE A 40 13.27 6.82 -20.01
C ILE A 40 13.01 6.26 -21.42
N ALA A 41 13.71 5.20 -21.82
CA ALA A 41 13.44 4.54 -23.10
C ALA A 41 12.08 3.83 -23.09
N SER A 42 11.72 3.16 -21.99
CA SER A 42 10.41 2.56 -21.79
C SER A 42 9.30 3.61 -21.79
N PHE A 43 9.57 4.81 -21.28
CA PHE A 43 8.70 5.97 -21.38
C PHE A 43 8.46 6.33 -22.85
N LEU A 44 9.51 6.48 -23.65
CA LEU A 44 9.39 6.89 -25.05
C LEU A 44 8.69 5.84 -25.93
N LEU A 45 8.91 4.55 -25.63
CA LEU A 45 8.37 3.45 -26.40
C LEU A 45 6.96 3.04 -25.95
N VAL A 46 6.71 2.92 -24.64
CA VAL A 46 5.48 2.33 -24.10
C VAL A 46 4.45 3.37 -23.68
N SER A 47 4.86 4.61 -23.38
CA SER A 47 3.92 5.74 -23.29
C SER A 47 3.50 6.27 -24.67
N ASN A 48 3.95 5.63 -25.76
CA ASN A 48 3.47 5.91 -27.10
C ASN A 48 2.03 5.42 -27.27
N ARG A 49 1.13 6.34 -27.63
CA ARG A 49 -0.30 6.06 -27.86
C ARG A 49 -0.53 4.90 -28.83
N ILE A 50 0.34 4.73 -29.83
CA ILE A 50 0.23 3.66 -30.82
C ILE A 50 0.47 2.30 -30.15
N VAL A 51 1.47 2.19 -29.28
CA VAL A 51 1.77 0.95 -28.56
C VAL A 51 0.64 0.61 -27.59
N LEU A 52 0.14 1.58 -26.84
CA LEU A 52 -1.02 1.38 -25.97
C LEU A 52 -2.27 0.97 -26.75
N ALA A 53 -2.50 1.55 -27.93
CA ALA A 53 -3.62 1.17 -28.79
C ALA A 53 -3.49 -0.26 -29.33
N ALA A 54 -2.28 -0.69 -29.70
CA ALA A 54 -2.01 -2.06 -30.15
C ALA A 54 -2.25 -3.08 -29.02
N ILE A 55 -1.74 -2.79 -27.82
CA ILE A 55 -2.00 -3.61 -26.62
C ILE A 55 -3.50 -3.64 -26.32
N GLY A 56 -4.17 -2.50 -26.41
CA GLY A 56 -5.62 -2.38 -26.20
C GLY A 56 -6.45 -3.17 -27.20
N ALA A 57 -6.06 -3.18 -28.48
CA ALA A 57 -6.71 -3.99 -29.50
C ALA A 57 -6.59 -5.49 -29.21
N LEU A 58 -5.41 -5.95 -28.77
CA LEU A 58 -5.19 -7.32 -28.33
C LEU A 58 -6.01 -7.65 -27.07
N ASN A 59 -5.99 -6.76 -26.08
CA ASN A 59 -6.77 -6.92 -24.85
C ASN A 59 -8.28 -6.92 -25.11
N GLY A 60 -8.74 -6.21 -26.15
CA GLY A 60 -10.13 -6.26 -26.59
C GLY A 60 -10.62 -7.65 -27.03
N ARG A 61 -9.71 -8.56 -27.39
CA ARG A 61 -10.04 -9.95 -27.75
C ARG A 61 -9.85 -10.92 -26.60
N LEU A 62 -8.82 -10.71 -25.78
CA LEU A 62 -8.36 -11.66 -24.76
C LEU A 62 -8.77 -11.28 -23.33
N SER A 63 -9.09 -10.01 -23.08
CA SER A 63 -9.52 -9.46 -21.78
C SER A 63 -8.61 -9.83 -20.59
N PHE A 64 -7.30 -9.90 -20.84
CA PHE A 64 -6.31 -10.29 -19.84
C PHE A 64 -5.82 -9.14 -18.96
N ILE A 65 -5.82 -7.90 -19.47
CA ILE A 65 -5.50 -6.69 -18.71
C ILE A 65 -6.79 -6.13 -18.14
N LYS A 66 -6.96 -6.26 -16.82
CA LYS A 66 -8.17 -5.78 -16.13
C LYS A 66 -7.97 -4.45 -15.44
N THR A 67 -6.74 -4.12 -15.04
CA THR A 67 -6.49 -2.97 -14.17
C THR A 67 -5.33 -2.13 -14.68
N VAL A 68 -5.48 -0.81 -14.62
CA VAL A 68 -4.35 0.12 -14.66
C VAL A 68 -4.19 0.76 -13.30
N PHE A 69 -2.96 0.80 -12.80
CA PHE A 69 -2.66 1.23 -11.44
C PHE A 69 -1.67 2.38 -11.46
N LEU A 70 -2.01 3.52 -10.85
CA LEU A 70 -1.11 4.66 -10.71
C LEU A 70 -0.39 4.61 -9.37
N VAL A 71 0.94 4.63 -9.40
CA VAL A 71 1.81 4.71 -8.23
C VAL A 71 2.62 5.98 -8.21
N TYR A 72 3.00 6.39 -7.01
CA TYR A 72 3.89 7.52 -6.76
C TYR A 72 4.92 7.14 -5.68
N PRO A 73 6.10 7.76 -5.68
CA PRO A 73 7.13 7.52 -4.68
C PRO A 73 6.74 8.11 -3.31
N GLY A 74 6.97 7.34 -2.24
CA GLY A 74 6.71 7.78 -0.86
C GLY A 74 7.72 8.78 -0.31
N SER A 75 8.80 9.07 -1.03
CA SER A 75 9.78 10.11 -0.66
C SER A 75 10.63 10.56 -1.85
N GLU A 76 11.21 11.75 -1.73
CA GLU A 76 12.18 12.30 -2.69
C GLU A 76 13.40 11.38 -2.89
N ASP A 77 13.83 10.70 -1.82
CA ASP A 77 14.94 9.74 -1.88
C ASP A 77 14.62 8.55 -2.80
N VAL A 78 13.36 8.14 -2.87
CA VAL A 78 12.89 7.12 -3.83
C VAL A 78 12.87 7.69 -5.24
N VAL A 79 12.37 8.91 -5.46
CA VAL A 79 12.35 9.56 -6.78
C VAL A 79 13.75 9.59 -7.39
N SER A 80 14.75 10.01 -6.60
CA SER A 80 16.13 10.19 -7.04
C SER A 80 16.80 8.91 -7.57
N LYS A 81 16.29 7.73 -7.21
CA LYS A 81 16.79 6.43 -7.67
C LYS A 81 16.30 6.09 -9.07
N TYR A 82 15.15 6.62 -9.49
CA TYR A 82 14.50 6.24 -10.75
C TYR A 82 14.34 7.39 -11.75
N CYS A 83 14.48 8.64 -11.29
CA CYS A 83 14.42 9.83 -12.13
C CYS A 83 15.70 10.66 -12.00
N TYR A 84 16.05 11.41 -13.04
CA TYR A 84 17.06 12.47 -12.96
C TYR A 84 16.40 13.75 -12.46
N ALA A 85 17.07 14.52 -11.61
CA ALA A 85 16.53 15.77 -11.06
C ALA A 85 16.03 16.73 -12.15
N ALA A 86 16.77 16.85 -13.26
CA ALA A 86 16.39 17.69 -14.40
C ALA A 86 15.10 17.25 -15.12
N LEU A 87 14.65 16.00 -14.93
CA LEU A 87 13.45 15.45 -15.53
C LEU A 87 12.30 15.31 -14.53
N GLN A 88 12.53 15.60 -13.25
CA GLN A 88 11.58 15.33 -12.18
C GLN A 88 10.32 16.18 -12.32
N ASP A 89 10.46 17.49 -12.55
CA ASP A 89 9.32 18.40 -12.74
C ASP A 89 8.46 17.96 -13.94
N TRP A 90 9.13 17.54 -15.01
CA TRP A 90 8.45 17.07 -16.21
C TRP A 90 7.74 15.71 -15.97
N ALA A 91 8.35 14.80 -15.22
CA ALA A 91 7.79 13.48 -14.90
C ALA A 91 6.78 13.50 -13.73
N CYS A 92 6.70 14.60 -12.99
CA CYS A 92 5.89 14.75 -11.78
C CYS A 92 4.42 14.39 -12.00
N TRP A 93 3.88 14.74 -13.18
CA TRP A 93 2.48 14.53 -13.52
C TRP A 93 2.28 13.65 -14.75
N ARG A 94 3.32 12.91 -15.20
CA ARG A 94 3.26 12.12 -16.44
C ARG A 94 3.31 10.62 -16.13
N PRO A 95 2.17 9.91 -16.21
CA PRO A 95 2.16 8.47 -16.00
C PRO A 95 3.06 7.75 -16.99
N THR A 96 3.87 6.85 -16.46
CA THR A 96 4.87 6.09 -17.22
C THR A 96 4.71 4.63 -16.90
N LEU A 97 4.64 3.74 -17.90
CA LEU A 97 4.62 2.31 -17.61
C LEU A 97 5.94 1.92 -16.93
N ILE A 98 5.87 1.49 -15.68
CA ILE A 98 7.03 1.05 -14.90
C ILE A 98 7.03 -0.46 -14.64
N GLY A 99 5.93 -1.14 -14.96
CA GLY A 99 5.81 -2.56 -14.73
C GLY A 99 4.41 -3.12 -14.93
N ALA A 100 4.24 -4.38 -14.58
CA ALA A 100 2.97 -5.10 -14.60
C ALA A 100 2.89 -6.05 -13.40
N TYR A 101 1.69 -6.47 -13.03
CA TYR A 101 1.48 -7.51 -12.04
C TYR A 101 0.43 -8.51 -12.50
N HIS A 102 0.48 -9.71 -11.94
CA HIS A 102 -0.47 -10.77 -12.19
C HIS A 102 -1.08 -11.26 -10.87
N GLN A 103 -2.40 -11.26 -10.79
CA GLN A 103 -3.16 -11.72 -9.64
C GLN A 103 -4.51 -12.28 -10.08
N ASN A 104 -4.94 -13.39 -9.48
CA ASN A 104 -6.23 -14.04 -9.75
C ASN A 104 -6.50 -14.23 -11.26
N GLY A 105 -5.49 -14.70 -12.00
CA GLY A 105 -5.58 -14.99 -13.43
C GLY A 105 -5.70 -13.76 -14.33
N SER A 106 -5.39 -12.57 -13.82
CA SER A 106 -5.56 -11.30 -14.52
C SER A 106 -4.31 -10.43 -14.38
N TRP A 107 -4.02 -9.66 -15.42
CA TRP A 107 -2.91 -8.70 -15.44
C TRP A 107 -3.37 -7.30 -15.06
N GLY A 108 -2.52 -6.60 -14.33
CA GLY A 108 -2.58 -5.16 -14.11
C GLY A 108 -1.31 -4.48 -14.62
N LEU A 109 -1.45 -3.28 -15.18
CA LEU A 109 -0.31 -2.46 -15.61
C LEU A 109 -0.05 -1.34 -14.61
N MET A 110 1.22 -1.15 -14.24
CA MET A 110 1.65 -0.16 -13.25
C MET A 110 2.23 1.06 -13.95
N PHE A 111 1.65 2.22 -13.65
CA PHE A 111 2.10 3.51 -14.14
C PHE A 111 2.66 4.33 -12.98
N GLY A 112 3.90 4.79 -13.11
CA GLY A 112 4.56 5.65 -12.12
C GLY A 112 4.56 7.12 -12.53
N ILE A 113 4.55 7.99 -11.52
CA ILE A 113 4.87 9.42 -11.64
C ILE A 113 6.03 9.78 -10.71
N ALA A 114 6.67 10.93 -10.93
CA ALA A 114 7.74 11.43 -10.06
C ALA A 114 7.23 12.37 -8.93
N GLY A 115 5.93 12.65 -8.87
CA GLY A 115 5.33 13.49 -7.82
C GLY A 115 5.26 12.78 -6.47
N THR A 116 5.50 13.51 -5.39
CA THR A 116 5.40 13.06 -4.00
C THR A 116 4.15 13.64 -3.32
N GLU A 117 3.86 13.24 -2.08
CA GLU A 117 2.71 13.81 -1.34
C GLU A 117 2.80 15.33 -1.20
N ASP A 118 4.01 15.87 -1.00
CA ASP A 118 4.26 17.32 -0.96
C ASP A 118 3.85 18.01 -2.27
N ALA A 119 4.03 17.33 -3.40
CA ALA A 119 3.62 17.86 -4.70
C ALA A 119 2.10 17.94 -4.84
N PHE A 120 1.34 17.07 -4.16
CA PHE A 120 -0.12 17.04 -4.21
C PHE A 120 -0.77 18.06 -3.28
N ASP A 121 -0.05 18.51 -2.24
CA ASP A 121 -0.57 19.40 -1.20
C ASP A 121 -0.42 20.89 -1.55
N ARG A 122 0.28 21.22 -2.65
CA ARG A 122 0.39 22.60 -3.16
C ARG A 122 -0.98 23.08 -3.67
N HIS A 123 -1.34 24.33 -3.41
CA HIS A 123 -2.63 24.91 -3.86
C HIS A 123 -2.83 24.85 -5.39
N GLU A 124 -1.74 24.88 -6.15
CA GLU A 124 -1.76 24.86 -7.62
C GLU A 124 -1.92 23.43 -8.21
N SER A 125 -2.01 22.41 -7.36
CA SER A 125 -2.00 21.00 -7.80
C SER A 125 -3.33 20.52 -8.37
N ALA A 126 -4.43 21.25 -8.14
CA ALA A 126 -5.78 20.83 -8.50
C ALA A 126 -5.92 20.48 -9.99
N ASP A 127 -5.48 21.38 -10.88
CA ASP A 127 -5.54 21.17 -12.33
C ASP A 127 -4.60 20.05 -12.78
N HIS A 128 -3.44 19.93 -12.14
CA HIS A 128 -2.51 18.84 -12.42
C HIS A 128 -3.07 17.47 -12.03
N LEU A 129 -3.74 17.37 -10.88
CA LEU A 129 -4.41 16.16 -10.41
C LEU A 129 -5.55 15.76 -11.35
N LYS A 130 -6.40 16.72 -11.76
CA LYS A 130 -7.46 16.48 -12.76
C LYS A 130 -6.88 16.00 -14.08
N GLY A 131 -5.83 16.65 -14.57
CA GLY A 131 -5.14 16.26 -15.81
C GLY A 131 -4.45 14.90 -15.70
N LEU A 132 -3.93 14.54 -14.53
CA LEU A 132 -3.34 13.23 -14.25
C LEU A 132 -4.41 12.13 -14.29
N GLN A 133 -5.56 12.34 -13.63
CA GLN A 133 -6.68 11.40 -13.67
C GLN A 133 -7.20 11.21 -15.10
N ALA A 134 -7.41 12.30 -15.84
CA ALA A 134 -7.88 12.25 -17.22
C ALA A 134 -6.92 11.45 -18.13
N ARG A 135 -5.60 11.60 -17.94
CA ARG A 135 -4.60 10.82 -18.67
C ARG A 135 -4.65 9.34 -18.31
N MET A 136 -4.77 9.01 -17.03
CA MET A 136 -4.90 7.62 -16.59
C MET A 136 -6.19 6.98 -17.11
N GLU A 137 -7.28 7.71 -17.17
CA GLU A 137 -8.56 7.23 -17.69
C GLU A 137 -8.52 7.04 -19.21
N ALA A 138 -7.83 7.92 -19.94
CA ALA A 138 -7.55 7.74 -21.36
C ALA A 138 -6.69 6.49 -21.61
N ILE A 139 -5.68 6.24 -20.77
CA ILE A 139 -4.86 5.02 -20.81
C ILE A 139 -5.74 3.79 -20.55
N ARG A 140 -6.55 3.79 -19.48
CA ARG A 140 -7.49 2.71 -19.15
C ARG A 140 -8.40 2.37 -20.33
N THR A 141 -9.02 3.40 -20.91
CA THR A 141 -9.94 3.28 -22.05
C THR A 141 -9.24 2.74 -23.28
N THR A 142 -8.05 3.27 -23.61
CA THR A 142 -7.24 2.81 -24.76
C THR A 142 -6.88 1.34 -24.61
N LEU A 143 -6.46 0.93 -23.41
CA LEU A 143 -6.11 -0.46 -23.10
C LEU A 143 -7.33 -1.37 -22.93
N ARG A 144 -8.55 -0.81 -22.91
CA ARG A 144 -9.80 -1.51 -22.59
C ARG A 144 -9.74 -2.24 -21.24
N ALA A 145 -9.01 -1.66 -20.28
CA ALA A 145 -8.96 -2.16 -18.92
C ALA A 145 -10.27 -1.83 -18.20
N ARG A 146 -10.70 -2.70 -17.28
CA ARG A 146 -11.96 -2.54 -16.53
C ARG A 146 -11.84 -1.48 -15.44
N GLU A 147 -10.70 -1.42 -14.77
CA GLU A 147 -10.52 -0.62 -13.56
C GLU A 147 -9.31 0.33 -13.67
N LEU A 148 -9.47 1.53 -13.14
CA LEU A 148 -8.37 2.42 -12.76
C LEU A 148 -8.25 2.36 -11.24
N ARG A 149 -7.03 2.14 -10.75
CA ARG A 149 -6.72 2.15 -9.32
C ARG A 149 -5.62 3.14 -9.01
N LEU A 150 -5.69 3.75 -7.84
CA LEU A 150 -4.75 4.79 -7.43
C LEU A 150 -4.11 4.46 -6.08
N ALA A 151 -2.79 4.68 -5.97
CA ALA A 151 -2.06 4.43 -4.74
C ALA A 151 -2.31 5.51 -3.68
N GLY A 152 -2.14 5.13 -2.40
CA GLY A 152 -1.94 6.03 -1.28
C GLY A 152 -3.00 7.13 -1.14
N VAL A 153 -2.55 8.39 -1.02
CA VAL A 153 -3.44 9.53 -0.75
C VAL A 153 -4.18 10.04 -2.00
N LEU A 154 -3.80 9.61 -3.21
CA LEU A 154 -4.36 10.12 -4.47
C LEU A 154 -5.88 10.04 -4.57
N PRO A 155 -6.56 8.93 -4.20
CA PRO A 155 -8.02 8.87 -4.22
C PRO A 155 -8.66 10.00 -3.39
N SER A 156 -8.13 10.22 -2.17
CA SER A 156 -8.66 11.24 -1.27
C SER A 156 -8.40 12.66 -1.77
N ARG A 157 -7.25 12.91 -2.38
CA ARG A 157 -6.90 14.21 -2.97
C ARG A 157 -7.75 14.52 -4.20
N LEU A 158 -7.94 13.56 -5.11
CA LEU A 158 -8.81 13.74 -6.26
C LEU A 158 -10.27 13.96 -5.85
N SER A 159 -10.72 13.29 -4.80
CA SER A 159 -12.06 13.51 -4.26
C SER A 159 -12.27 14.92 -3.72
N ALA A 160 -11.28 15.50 -3.05
CA ALA A 160 -11.37 16.87 -2.56
C ALA A 160 -11.54 17.87 -3.72
N GLU A 161 -11.05 17.51 -4.91
CA GLU A 161 -11.17 18.27 -6.15
C GLU A 161 -12.45 17.95 -6.97
N GLY A 162 -13.38 17.18 -6.40
CA GLY A 162 -14.67 16.84 -7.01
C GLY A 162 -14.65 15.62 -7.93
N ALA A 163 -13.57 14.85 -7.97
CA ALA A 163 -13.55 13.58 -8.70
C ALA A 163 -14.33 12.50 -7.94
N PRO A 164 -14.98 11.55 -8.65
CA PRO A 164 -15.63 10.42 -8.00
C PRO A 164 -14.59 9.57 -7.27
N ILE A 165 -14.85 9.28 -5.98
CA ILE A 165 -14.02 8.33 -5.23
C ILE A 165 -14.28 6.93 -5.76
N SER A 166 -13.21 6.23 -6.13
CA SER A 166 -13.30 4.80 -6.31
C SER A 166 -13.37 4.12 -4.93
N GLU A 167 -14.53 3.55 -4.60
CA GLU A 167 -14.73 2.79 -3.36
C GLU A 167 -13.99 1.45 -3.36
N LEU A 168 -13.54 1.00 -4.54
CA LEU A 168 -12.92 -0.30 -4.75
C LEU A 168 -11.60 -0.45 -3.99
N GLU A 169 -10.73 0.58 -4.00
CA GLU A 169 -9.41 0.52 -3.36
C GLU A 169 -9.53 0.44 -1.84
N ALA A 170 -10.43 1.24 -1.24
CA ALA A 170 -10.64 1.17 0.20
C ALA A 170 -11.35 -0.10 0.63
N GLY A 171 -12.29 -0.61 -0.18
CA GLY A 171 -12.89 -1.92 0.05
C GLY A 171 -11.83 -3.02 0.10
N ALA A 172 -10.92 -3.03 -0.89
CA ALA A 172 -9.83 -4.00 -0.97
C ALA A 172 -8.85 -3.88 0.21
N ALA A 173 -8.44 -2.66 0.57
CA ALA A 173 -7.56 -2.41 1.72
C ALA A 173 -8.19 -2.85 3.04
N VAL A 174 -9.46 -2.50 3.28
CA VAL A 174 -10.17 -2.89 4.50
C VAL A 174 -10.37 -4.41 4.58
N ALA A 175 -10.65 -5.07 3.45
CA ALA A 175 -10.75 -6.53 3.41
C ALA A 175 -9.40 -7.20 3.71
N ALA A 176 -8.31 -6.71 3.12
CA ALA A 176 -6.96 -7.22 3.38
C ALA A 176 -6.53 -6.99 4.83
N LEU A 177 -6.82 -5.81 5.38
CA LEU A 177 -6.57 -5.47 6.79
C LEU A 177 -7.34 -6.36 7.75
N ALA A 178 -8.61 -6.65 7.48
CA ALA A 178 -9.39 -7.55 8.32
C ALA A 178 -8.81 -8.98 8.31
N LYS A 179 -8.33 -9.45 7.16
CA LYS A 179 -7.63 -10.74 7.06
C LYS A 179 -6.30 -10.73 7.82
N ALA A 180 -5.52 -9.67 7.66
CA ALA A 180 -4.25 -9.51 8.35
C ALA A 180 -4.43 -9.41 9.87
N GLU A 181 -5.46 -8.71 10.34
CA GLU A 181 -5.84 -8.64 11.76
C GLU A 181 -6.10 -10.03 12.32
N LEU A 182 -6.92 -10.83 11.65
CA LEU A 182 -7.22 -12.20 12.07
C LEU A 182 -5.97 -13.08 12.11
N MET A 183 -5.11 -12.97 11.08
CA MET A 183 -3.84 -13.72 11.02
C MET A 183 -2.91 -13.34 12.17
N VAL A 184 -2.65 -12.04 12.37
CA VAL A 184 -1.78 -11.55 13.45
C VAL A 184 -2.35 -11.95 14.80
N ARG A 185 -3.65 -11.74 15.01
CA ARG A 185 -4.35 -12.11 16.25
C ARG A 185 -4.20 -13.60 16.56
N SER A 186 -4.35 -14.47 15.56
CA SER A 186 -4.19 -15.91 15.73
C SER A 186 -2.76 -16.31 16.06
N VAL A 187 -1.76 -15.72 15.39
CA VAL A 187 -0.33 -16.00 15.61
C VAL A 187 0.11 -15.53 17.00
N GLU A 188 -0.35 -14.33 17.38
CA GLU A 188 -0.02 -13.68 18.65
C GLU A 188 -0.93 -14.10 19.82
N GLN A 189 -1.87 -15.02 19.57
CA GLN A 189 -2.86 -15.50 20.55
C GLN A 189 -3.58 -14.35 21.26
N ILE A 190 -3.93 -13.30 20.52
CA ILE A 190 -4.65 -12.14 21.04
C ILE A 190 -6.15 -12.49 21.12
N ASP A 191 -6.76 -12.29 22.29
CA ASP A 191 -8.18 -12.54 22.51
C ASP A 191 -9.07 -11.57 21.71
N GLU A 192 -10.27 -11.99 21.30
CA GLU A 192 -11.20 -11.12 20.56
C GLU A 192 -11.69 -9.92 21.39
N ARG A 193 -11.68 -10.02 22.72
CA ARG A 193 -12.02 -8.91 23.61
C ARG A 193 -10.86 -7.95 23.82
N ALA A 194 -9.64 -8.30 23.36
CA ALA A 194 -8.50 -7.43 23.48
C ALA A 194 -8.76 -6.09 22.74
N PRO A 195 -8.39 -4.95 23.34
CA PRO A 195 -8.56 -3.64 22.71
C PRO A 195 -7.80 -3.53 21.38
N VAL A 196 -8.41 -2.83 20.43
CA VAL A 196 -7.80 -2.48 19.14
C VAL A 196 -7.62 -0.98 19.05
N ILE A 197 -6.41 -0.51 18.83
CA ILE A 197 -6.10 0.90 18.57
C ILE A 197 -6.00 1.06 17.05
N VAL A 198 -6.83 1.92 16.46
CA VAL A 198 -6.74 2.25 15.03
C VAL A 198 -6.04 3.61 14.91
N LEU A 199 -4.80 3.61 14.41
CA LEU A 199 -4.02 4.81 14.15
C LEU A 199 -4.27 5.29 12.71
N GLY A 200 -4.70 6.55 12.55
CA GLY A 200 -5.22 7.08 11.28
C GLY A 200 -6.73 6.89 11.15
N ALA A 201 -7.45 6.85 12.27
CA ALA A 201 -8.87 6.51 12.30
C ALA A 201 -9.80 7.54 11.62
N ASN A 202 -9.36 8.79 11.44
CA ASN A 202 -10.11 9.80 10.69
C ASN A 202 -9.88 9.69 9.18
N GLY A 203 -8.91 8.89 8.73
CA GLY A 203 -8.62 8.65 7.32
C GLY A 203 -9.66 7.76 6.63
N PHE A 204 -9.65 7.78 5.30
CA PHE A 204 -10.63 7.08 4.46
C PHE A 204 -10.70 5.56 4.70
N VAL A 205 -9.53 4.92 4.89
CA VAL A 205 -9.40 3.50 5.26
C VAL A 205 -9.71 3.29 6.74
N GLY A 206 -9.18 4.14 7.62
CA GLY A 206 -9.36 4.04 9.07
C GLY A 206 -10.81 4.10 9.52
N GLN A 207 -11.62 5.01 8.96
CA GLN A 207 -13.05 5.10 9.26
C GLN A 207 -13.79 3.81 8.91
N ARG A 208 -13.53 3.26 7.71
CA ARG A 208 -14.16 2.01 7.24
C ARG A 208 -13.70 0.79 8.03
N LEU A 209 -12.41 0.72 8.35
CA LEU A 209 -11.87 -0.32 9.20
C LEU A 209 -12.52 -0.28 10.59
N ALA A 210 -12.62 0.90 11.20
CA ALA A 210 -13.27 1.06 12.49
C ALA A 210 -14.75 0.67 12.45
N SER A 211 -15.47 0.98 11.37
CA SER A 211 -16.86 0.52 11.17
C SER A 211 -16.94 -1.00 11.02
N ARG A 212 -16.03 -1.63 10.24
CA ARG A 212 -15.98 -3.09 10.06
C ARG A 212 -15.67 -3.82 11.36
N LEU A 213 -14.85 -3.22 12.22
CA LEU A 213 -14.46 -3.77 13.51
C LEU A 213 -15.37 -3.32 14.66
N ALA A 214 -16.52 -2.67 14.40
CA ALA A 214 -17.35 -2.04 15.45
C ALA A 214 -17.87 -2.99 16.54
N HIS A 215 -17.83 -4.31 16.31
CA HIS A 215 -18.10 -5.35 17.30
C HIS A 215 -16.97 -5.56 18.33
N ARG A 216 -15.82 -4.90 18.14
CA ARG A 216 -14.62 -4.95 19.00
C ARG A 216 -14.54 -3.70 19.88
N ASN A 217 -13.71 -3.77 20.93
CA ASN A 217 -13.34 -2.59 21.71
C ASN A 217 -12.30 -1.74 20.95
N ILE A 218 -12.76 -0.75 20.19
CA ILE A 218 -11.91 0.11 19.36
C ILE A 218 -11.60 1.44 20.04
N HIS A 219 -10.33 1.82 20.02
CA HIS A 219 -9.83 3.15 20.31
C HIS A 219 -9.36 3.82 19.03
N ARG A 220 -9.96 4.95 18.67
CA ARG A 220 -9.64 5.71 17.46
C ARG A 220 -8.58 6.76 17.79
N VAL A 221 -7.46 6.73 17.10
CA VAL A 221 -6.32 7.64 17.29
C VAL A 221 -5.93 8.25 15.93
N ASP A 222 -5.57 9.52 15.94
CA ASP A 222 -5.07 10.23 14.76
C ASP A 222 -4.07 11.32 15.15
N ILE A 223 -3.37 11.89 14.17
CA ILE A 223 -2.51 13.07 14.32
C ILE A 223 -3.37 14.32 14.57
N GLY A 224 -3.01 15.12 15.58
CA GLY A 224 -3.64 16.36 16.06
C GLY A 224 -5.09 16.67 15.59
N PRO A 225 -5.43 17.94 15.39
CA PRO A 225 -6.53 18.34 14.52
C PRO A 225 -6.23 17.93 13.06
N LEU A 226 -7.25 17.86 12.21
CA LEU A 226 -7.08 17.55 10.78
C LEU A 226 -6.03 18.48 10.14
N GLY A 227 -4.95 17.90 9.60
CA GLY A 227 -3.84 18.64 8.98
C GLY A 227 -2.62 18.88 9.90
N ALA A 228 -2.67 18.47 11.16
CA ALA A 228 -1.53 18.54 12.07
C ALA A 228 -0.47 17.47 11.78
N THR A 229 0.80 17.77 12.04
CA THR A 229 1.94 16.84 11.90
C THR A 229 2.43 16.26 13.22
N PHE A 230 1.79 16.63 14.33
CA PHE A 230 2.14 16.20 15.69
C PHE A 230 1.13 15.19 16.24
N PRO A 231 1.54 14.28 17.13
CA PRO A 231 0.66 13.28 17.70
C PRO A 231 -0.41 13.95 18.57
N ASN A 232 -1.67 13.59 18.41
CA ASN A 232 -2.71 13.86 19.39
C ASN A 232 -2.51 12.90 20.59
N ARG A 233 -1.71 13.33 21.56
CA ARG A 233 -1.40 12.53 22.75
C ARG A 233 -2.60 12.41 23.68
N ASP A 234 -3.51 13.38 23.67
CA ASP A 234 -4.72 13.36 24.50
C ASP A 234 -5.72 12.29 24.04
N ALA A 235 -5.73 11.99 22.74
CA ALA A 235 -6.53 10.90 22.18
C ALA A 235 -5.91 9.51 22.40
N TRP A 236 -4.66 9.43 22.89
CA TRP A 236 -4.00 8.15 23.13
C TRP A 236 -4.63 7.42 24.32
N PRO A 237 -5.00 6.13 24.20
CA PRO A 237 -5.66 5.40 25.27
C PRO A 237 -4.66 4.94 26.35
N ALA A 238 -4.11 5.88 27.11
CA ALA A 238 -3.07 5.64 28.13
C ALA A 238 -3.47 4.59 29.18
N GLN A 239 -4.77 4.43 29.45
CA GLN A 239 -5.33 3.41 30.34
C GLN A 239 -5.07 1.96 29.88
N LEU A 240 -4.66 1.76 28.62
CA LEU A 240 -4.31 0.45 28.07
C LEU A 240 -2.84 0.07 28.27
N THR A 241 -2.00 0.99 28.70
CA THR A 241 -0.55 0.76 28.83
C THR A 241 -0.27 -0.50 29.65
N GLY A 242 0.59 -1.38 29.12
CA GLY A 242 0.94 -2.66 29.74
C GLY A 242 -0.04 -3.80 29.44
N ARG A 243 -1.24 -3.52 28.90
CA ARG A 243 -2.23 -4.55 28.53
C ARG A 243 -1.97 -5.10 27.12
N ARG A 244 -2.29 -6.37 26.90
CA ARG A 244 -2.27 -6.98 25.56
C ARG A 244 -3.30 -6.28 24.69
N ALA A 245 -2.85 -5.69 23.59
CA ALA A 245 -3.68 -4.97 22.63
C ALA A 245 -3.07 -5.06 21.22
N LEU A 246 -3.88 -4.72 20.21
CA LEU A 246 -3.44 -4.63 18.82
C LEU A 246 -3.53 -3.17 18.36
N LEU A 247 -2.44 -2.62 17.84
CA LEU A 247 -2.42 -1.35 17.13
C LEU A 247 -2.43 -1.62 15.62
N ILE A 248 -3.43 -1.13 14.91
CA ILE A 248 -3.50 -1.18 13.45
C ILE A 248 -3.16 0.21 12.91
N ASN A 249 -2.04 0.34 12.22
CA ASN A 249 -1.58 1.58 11.61
C ASN A 249 -1.99 1.67 10.13
N VAL A 250 -2.94 2.56 9.85
CA VAL A 250 -3.43 2.93 8.52
C VAL A 250 -3.30 4.45 8.27
N ALA A 251 -2.44 5.10 9.06
CA ALA A 251 -2.18 6.53 8.95
C ALA A 251 -1.23 6.86 7.79
N ARG A 252 -0.89 8.15 7.67
CA ARG A 252 0.08 8.63 6.68
C ARG A 252 1.50 8.25 7.08
N THR A 253 2.41 8.43 6.12
CA THR A 253 3.85 8.31 6.30
C THR A 253 4.32 8.96 7.60
N GLN A 254 5.21 8.29 8.34
CA GLN A 254 5.82 8.76 9.60
C GLN A 254 4.89 8.94 10.81
N THR A 255 3.58 8.71 10.70
CA THR A 255 2.67 8.86 11.86
C THR A 255 3.00 7.87 12.99
N LEU A 256 3.34 6.62 12.69
CA LEU A 256 3.76 5.66 13.72
C LEU A 256 5.02 6.13 14.48
N ALA A 257 5.96 6.76 13.79
CA ALA A 257 7.19 7.26 14.40
C ALA A 257 6.91 8.33 15.48
N ALA A 258 5.86 9.14 15.29
CA ALA A 258 5.44 10.14 16.27
C ALA A 258 4.84 9.54 17.56
N TYR A 259 4.33 8.30 17.49
CA TYR A 259 3.70 7.59 18.60
C TYR A 259 4.61 6.51 19.22
N VAL A 260 5.77 6.23 18.64
CA VAL A 260 6.59 5.07 19.02
C VAL A 260 6.97 5.07 20.51
N ASP A 261 7.18 6.25 21.10
CA ASP A 261 7.56 6.40 22.51
C ASP A 261 6.37 6.20 23.49
N LEU A 262 5.15 6.00 22.96
CA LEU A 262 3.95 5.69 23.73
C LEU A 262 3.59 4.20 23.68
N LEU A 263 4.34 3.40 22.92
CA LEU A 263 4.11 1.96 22.78
C LEU A 263 4.74 1.19 23.96
N TRP A 264 4.27 -0.03 24.18
CA TRP A 264 4.71 -0.89 25.28
C TRP A 264 4.80 -2.36 24.84
N SER A 265 5.57 -3.17 25.56
CA SER A 265 5.96 -4.53 25.14
C SER A 265 4.82 -5.48 24.74
N SER A 266 3.67 -5.40 25.41
CA SER A 266 2.51 -6.26 25.10
C SER A 266 1.63 -5.73 23.96
N LEU A 267 1.95 -4.57 23.37
CA LEU A 267 1.27 -4.03 22.21
C LEU A 267 1.85 -4.63 20.92
N VAL A 268 0.99 -5.29 20.15
CA VAL A 268 1.35 -5.78 18.81
C VAL A 268 0.97 -4.73 17.78
N VAL A 269 1.87 -4.43 16.85
CA VAL A 269 1.64 -3.48 15.76
C VAL A 269 1.37 -4.24 14.47
N LEU A 270 0.28 -3.90 13.78
CA LEU A 270 -0.02 -4.28 12.41
C LEU A 270 0.00 -3.02 11.54
N ASN A 271 1.03 -2.86 10.73
CA ASN A 271 1.21 -1.71 9.87
C ASN A 271 0.74 -1.98 8.43
N GLU A 272 -0.08 -1.11 7.87
CA GLU A 272 -0.39 -1.08 6.41
C GLU A 272 0.09 0.22 5.74
N ALA A 273 0.32 1.28 6.53
CA ALA A 273 0.85 2.54 6.03
C ALA A 273 2.11 2.34 5.15
N TYR A 274 2.10 2.96 3.98
CA TYR A 274 3.24 3.04 3.06
C TYR A 274 3.97 4.38 3.27
N PRO A 275 5.32 4.41 3.25
CA PRO A 275 6.21 3.25 3.24
C PRO A 275 6.21 2.49 4.57
N ALA A 276 6.82 1.29 4.56
CA ALA A 276 6.96 0.50 5.78
C ALA A 276 7.82 1.26 6.83
N PRO A 277 7.68 0.96 8.13
CA PRO A 277 8.44 1.65 9.18
C PRO A 277 9.94 1.57 8.91
N ASP A 278 10.63 2.70 9.08
CA ASP A 278 12.07 2.76 8.85
C ASP A 278 12.86 2.06 9.97
N ARG A 279 14.16 1.91 9.75
CA ARG A 279 15.07 1.21 10.67
C ARG A 279 15.05 1.80 12.08
N HIS A 280 14.91 3.11 12.22
CA HIS A 280 14.90 3.77 13.53
C HIS A 280 13.65 3.40 14.32
N VAL A 281 12.48 3.43 13.66
CA VAL A 281 11.22 2.97 14.25
C VAL A 281 11.30 1.49 14.65
N LEU A 282 11.81 0.62 13.76
CA LEU A 282 11.94 -0.81 14.04
C LEU A 282 12.92 -1.08 15.22
N GLN A 283 14.01 -0.34 15.32
CA GLN A 283 14.95 -0.44 16.45
C GLN A 283 14.29 -0.05 17.77
N LYS A 284 13.50 1.03 17.79
CA LYS A 284 12.74 1.42 18.98
C LYS A 284 11.70 0.38 19.37
N LEU A 285 10.96 -0.16 18.41
CA LEU A 285 9.99 -1.24 18.66
C LEU A 285 10.67 -2.47 19.25
N SER A 286 11.83 -2.87 18.70
CA SER A 286 12.63 -3.97 19.24
C SER A 286 13.10 -3.70 20.66
N ALA A 287 13.59 -2.48 20.96
CA ALA A 287 14.02 -2.10 22.30
C ALA A 287 12.87 -2.13 23.32
N LEU A 288 11.64 -1.87 22.88
CA LEU A 288 10.43 -1.97 23.69
C LEU A 288 9.88 -3.40 23.81
N ASN A 289 10.50 -4.38 23.15
CA ASN A 289 9.97 -5.74 22.97
C ASN A 289 8.58 -5.77 22.31
N CYS A 290 8.25 -4.77 21.48
CA CYS A 290 7.03 -4.76 20.69
C CYS A 290 7.20 -5.65 19.46
N THR A 291 6.16 -6.40 19.12
CA THR A 291 6.11 -7.16 17.86
C THR A 291 5.49 -6.30 16.77
N CYS A 292 6.08 -6.28 15.59
CA CYS A 292 5.62 -5.47 14.47
C CYS A 292 5.44 -6.30 13.22
N TYR A 293 4.21 -6.33 12.72
CA TYR A 293 3.82 -6.92 11.46
C TYR A 293 3.54 -5.84 10.42
N HIS A 294 3.74 -6.18 9.16
CA HIS A 294 3.44 -5.33 8.02
C HIS A 294 2.57 -6.09 7.01
N LEU A 295 1.41 -5.53 6.69
CA LEU A 295 0.57 -6.00 5.59
C LEU A 295 1.19 -5.51 4.29
N ALA A 296 1.94 -6.40 3.63
CA ALA A 296 2.61 -6.12 2.37
C ALA A 296 1.63 -5.99 1.20
N GLY A 297 0.50 -6.71 1.25
CA GLY A 297 -0.48 -6.73 0.17
C GLY A 297 -1.18 -8.07 0.05
N ALA A 298 -1.76 -8.32 -1.11
CA ALA A 298 -2.32 -9.61 -1.48
C ALA A 298 -1.32 -10.44 -2.30
N VAL A 299 -1.40 -11.76 -2.23
CA VAL A 299 -0.52 -12.65 -2.99
C VAL A 299 -0.65 -12.39 -4.49
N GLY A 300 0.49 -12.28 -5.17
CA GLY A 300 0.58 -12.13 -6.63
C GLY A 300 2.01 -11.82 -7.07
N ASP A 301 2.21 -11.77 -8.37
CA ASP A 301 3.53 -11.60 -8.99
C ASP A 301 3.64 -10.20 -9.60
N ALA A 302 4.76 -9.50 -9.39
CA ALA A 302 4.99 -8.17 -9.93
C ALA A 302 6.29 -8.14 -10.74
N TYR A 303 6.30 -7.34 -11.81
CA TYR A 303 7.44 -7.19 -12.70
C TYR A 303 7.69 -5.69 -12.93
N PRO A 304 8.81 -5.12 -12.43
CA PRO A 304 9.80 -5.78 -11.56
C PRO A 304 9.22 -6.12 -10.18
N ASP A 305 9.88 -7.04 -9.48
CA ASP A 305 9.51 -7.40 -8.11
C ASP A 305 9.53 -6.17 -7.19
N PHE A 306 8.55 -6.10 -6.29
CA PHE A 306 8.56 -5.11 -5.23
C PHE A 306 9.68 -5.42 -4.21
N PRO A 307 10.31 -4.37 -3.65
CA PRO A 307 11.33 -4.56 -2.63
C PRO A 307 10.72 -5.10 -1.33
N TRP A 308 11.55 -5.71 -0.49
CA TRP A 308 11.13 -6.05 0.88
C TRP A 308 10.66 -4.80 1.66
N PRO A 309 9.59 -4.87 2.47
CA PRO A 309 8.79 -6.05 2.85
C PRO A 309 7.68 -6.44 1.86
N TYR A 310 7.52 -5.72 0.75
CA TYR A 310 6.46 -5.90 -0.24
C TYR A 310 6.70 -7.05 -1.23
N ALA A 311 7.88 -7.70 -1.17
CA ALA A 311 8.24 -8.79 -2.07
C ALA A 311 7.22 -9.95 -2.07
N GLY A 312 6.79 -10.34 -3.28
CA GLY A 312 5.77 -11.36 -3.51
C GLY A 312 4.34 -10.93 -3.19
N ALA A 313 4.09 -9.62 -3.06
CA ALA A 313 2.77 -9.07 -2.78
C ALA A 313 2.41 -7.94 -3.75
N ILE A 314 1.12 -7.84 -4.06
CA ILE A 314 0.52 -6.73 -4.79
C ILE A 314 -0.11 -5.78 -3.76
N PRO A 315 0.24 -4.48 -3.77
CA PRO A 315 -0.29 -3.51 -2.81
C PRO A 315 -1.82 -3.58 -2.70
N CYS A 316 -2.35 -3.43 -1.49
CA CYS A 316 -3.79 -3.57 -1.24
C CYS A 316 -4.66 -2.64 -2.12
N CYS A 317 -4.18 -1.42 -2.39
CA CYS A 317 -4.84 -0.47 -3.29
C CYS A 317 -4.86 -0.93 -4.75
N ALA A 318 -3.91 -1.76 -5.19
CA ALA A 318 -3.88 -2.33 -6.54
C ALA A 318 -4.59 -3.69 -6.63
N ALA A 319 -4.61 -4.44 -5.54
CA ALA A 319 -5.01 -5.84 -5.53
C ALA A 319 -6.52 -6.07 -5.64
N GLN A 320 -6.92 -7.08 -6.39
CA GLN A 320 -8.28 -7.63 -6.40
C GLN A 320 -8.45 -8.54 -5.18
N VAL A 321 -8.88 -7.96 -4.06
CA VAL A 321 -9.09 -8.67 -2.80
C VAL A 321 -10.54 -9.12 -2.70
N ASP A 322 -10.76 -10.43 -2.82
CA ASP A 322 -12.03 -11.09 -2.47
C ASP A 322 -11.83 -12.00 -1.24
N ASP A 323 -12.85 -12.74 -0.82
CA ASP A 323 -12.79 -13.63 0.35
C ASP A 323 -11.76 -14.76 0.20
N GLY A 324 -11.47 -15.20 -1.02
CA GLY A 324 -10.48 -16.25 -1.32
C GLY A 324 -9.04 -15.75 -1.47
N THR A 325 -8.84 -14.46 -1.75
CA THR A 325 -7.50 -13.89 -1.94
C THR A 325 -6.65 -13.96 -0.67
N ALA A 326 -5.52 -14.67 -0.72
CA ALA A 326 -4.56 -14.71 0.37
C ALA A 326 -3.81 -13.37 0.51
N VAL A 327 -3.52 -12.96 1.74
CA VAL A 327 -2.73 -11.76 2.05
C VAL A 327 -1.33 -12.13 2.54
N VAL A 328 -0.37 -11.24 2.28
CA VAL A 328 1.01 -11.38 2.71
C VAL A 328 1.23 -10.46 3.90
N VAL A 329 1.46 -11.07 5.06
CA VAL A 329 1.85 -10.36 6.29
C VAL A 329 3.28 -10.74 6.63
N ARG A 330 4.14 -9.74 6.85
CA ARG A 330 5.54 -9.93 7.21
C ARG A 330 5.77 -9.49 8.65
N ARG A 331 6.45 -10.30 9.44
CA ARG A 331 7.00 -9.86 10.70
C ARG A 331 8.26 -9.03 10.43
N LEU A 332 8.34 -7.83 11.00
CA LEU A 332 9.47 -6.91 10.89
C LEU A 332 10.35 -6.93 12.14
N VAL A 333 9.73 -7.16 13.31
CA VAL A 333 10.34 -7.31 14.64
C VAL A 333 9.48 -8.29 15.44
#